data_AF-A0A2H0RB83-F1
#
_entry.id   AF-A0A2H0RB83-F1
#
_cell.length_a   1.000
_cell.length_b   1.000
_cell.length_c   1.000
_cell.angle_alpha   90.00
_cell.angle_beta   90.00
_cell.angle_gamma   90.00
#
_symmetry.space_group_name_H-M   'P 1'
#
loop_
_entity.id
_entity.type
_entity.pdbx_description
1 polymer ?
#
loop_
_entity_poly.entity_id
_entity_poly.type
_entity_poly.pdbx_seq_one_letter_code
_entity_poly.pdbx_strand_id
1 'polypeptide(L)'
;MYITIILELLTQNAFIFIDFMAFLFTVLLLLRIGSGLLSIPVFFFALSFLIPPLTFVIFGESVIWVLPVIQTLIGLIGIALLMKILGVFELISSTPKK
;
A
#
# COMPACT_ATOMS: atom_id res chain seq x y z
N MET A 1 32.85 -7.51 0.78
CA MET A 1 32.05 -8.38 -0.10
C MET A 1 31.02 -9.19 0.68
N TYR A 2 31.43 -10.06 1.61
CA TYR A 2 30.47 -10.85 2.43
C TYR A 2 29.53 -10.02 3.31
N ILE A 3 30.01 -8.93 3.92
CA ILE A 3 29.18 -8.05 4.76
C ILE A 3 28.06 -7.40 3.94
N THR A 4 28.36 -6.99 2.70
CA THR A 4 27.39 -6.35 1.79
C THR A 4 26.27 -7.32 1.41
N ILE A 5 26.62 -8.55 1.04
CA ILE A 5 25.66 -9.60 0.67
C ILE A 5 24.75 -9.95 1.86
N ILE A 6 25.31 -10.07 3.06
CA ILE A 6 24.53 -10.35 4.27
C ILE A 6 23.57 -9.20 4.57
N LEU A 7 24.01 -7.95 4.40
CA LEU A 7 23.19 -6.77 4.63
C LEU A 7 22.02 -6.68 3.63
N GLU A 8 22.28 -6.95 2.35
CA GLU A 8 21.26 -7.01 1.30
C GLU A 8 20.22 -8.10 1.57
N LEU A 9 20.66 -9.30 1.97
CA LEU A 9 19.74 -10.38 2.32
C LEU A 9 18.86 -9.99 3.52
N LEU A 10 19.44 -9.30 4.51
CA LEU A 10 18.71 -8.91 5.71
C LEU A 10 17.66 -7.82 5.40
N THR A 11 18.01 -6.84 4.57
CA THR A 11 17.09 -5.74 4.21
C THR A 11 15.95 -6.22 3.33
N GLN A 12 16.20 -7.16 2.41
CA GLN A 12 15.16 -7.77 1.58
C GLN A 12 14.16 -8.58 2.40
N ASN A 13 14.66 -9.44 3.29
CA ASN A 13 13.81 -10.24 4.16
C ASN A 13 13.00 -9.35 5.13
N ALA A 14 13.62 -8.28 5.64
CA ALA A 14 12.92 -7.30 6.47
C ALA A 14 11.82 -6.56 5.70
N PHE A 15 12.09 -6.15 4.46
CA PHE A 15 11.09 -5.49 3.60
C PHE A 15 9.86 -6.38 3.39
N ILE A 16 10.06 -7.62 2.94
CA ILE A 16 8.97 -8.58 2.72
C ILE A 16 8.18 -8.82 4.01
N PHE A 17 8.88 -8.98 5.14
CA PHE A 17 8.25 -9.23 6.43
C PHE A 17 7.38 -8.05 6.89
N ILE A 18 7.91 -6.82 6.82
CA ILE A 18 7.20 -5.62 7.27
C ILE A 18 5.93 -5.41 6.42
N ASP A 19 6.05 -5.50 5.10
CA ASP A 19 4.91 -5.32 4.19
C ASP A 19 3.86 -6.43 4.37
N PHE A 20 4.29 -7.68 4.59
CA PHE A 20 3.36 -8.75 4.90
C PHE A 20 2.62 -8.53 6.22
N MET A 21 3.30 -8.03 7.26
CA MET A 21 2.65 -7.68 8.52
C MET A 21 1.67 -6.51 8.35
N ALA A 22 2.04 -5.48 7.59
CA ALA A 22 1.16 -4.36 7.27
C ALA A 22 -0.09 -4.83 6.51
N PHE A 23 0.06 -5.74 5.55
CA PHE A 23 -1.05 -6.41 4.86
C PHE A 23 -1.97 -7.13 5.85
N LEU A 24 -1.42 -7.98 6.73
CA LEU A 24 -2.20 -8.73 7.71
C LEU A 24 -3.00 -7.81 8.63
N PHE A 25 -2.37 -6.76 9.18
CA PHE A 25 -3.08 -5.78 9.99
C PHE A 25 -4.20 -5.08 9.22
N THR A 26 -3.96 -4.74 7.95
CA THR A 26 -4.97 -4.10 7.11
C THR A 26 -6.14 -5.04 6.80
N VAL A 27 -5.88 -6.34 6.61
CA VAL A 27 -6.93 -7.36 6.47
C VAL A 27 -7.73 -7.50 7.76
N LEU A 28 -7.09 -7.51 8.93
CA LEU A 28 -7.80 -7.55 10.21
C LEU A 28 -8.70 -6.31 10.39
N LEU A 29 -8.23 -5.13 9.97
CA LEU A 29 -9.05 -3.92 9.96
C LEU A 29 -10.23 -4.04 8.99
N LEU A 30 -10.01 -4.59 7.79
CA LEU A 30 -11.07 -4.81 6.82
C LEU A 30 -12.16 -5.74 7.35
N LEU A 31 -11.76 -6.85 7.99
CA LEU A 31 -12.69 -7.77 8.67
C LEU A 31 -13.45 -7.08 9.80
N ARG A 32 -12.80 -6.17 10.53
CA ARG A 32 -13.42 -5.41 11.62
C ARG A 32 -14.41 -4.34 11.13
N ILE A 33 -14.09 -3.66 10.04
CA ILE A 33 -14.96 -2.64 9.41
C ILE A 33 -16.20 -3.32 8.81
N GLY A 34 -16.07 -4.55 8.32
CA GLY A 34 -17.17 -5.31 7.72
C GLY A 34 -17.50 -4.87 6.29
N SER A 35 -18.72 -5.14 5.84
CA SER A 35 -19.18 -4.83 4.48
C SER A 35 -19.78 -3.41 4.40
N GLY A 36 -18.94 -2.39 4.30
CA GLY A 36 -19.35 -0.99 4.12
C GLY A 36 -18.50 -0.28 3.06
N LEU A 37 -18.87 0.95 2.68
CA LEU A 37 -18.14 1.72 1.66
C LEU A 37 -16.65 1.91 2.01
N LEU A 38 -16.32 1.96 3.30
CA LEU A 38 -14.95 2.08 3.81
C LEU A 38 -14.11 0.81 3.65
N SER A 39 -14.71 -0.36 3.40
CA SER A 39 -13.93 -1.58 3.17
C SER A 39 -13.17 -1.54 1.83
N ILE A 40 -13.71 -0.81 0.84
CA ILE A 40 -13.11 -0.67 -0.49
C ILE A 40 -11.75 0.05 -0.43
N PRO A 41 -11.61 1.28 0.13
CA PRO A 41 -10.30 1.93 0.22
C PRO A 41 -9.32 1.14 1.11
N VAL A 42 -9.79 0.50 2.17
CA VAL A 42 -8.96 -0.33 3.05
C VAL A 42 -8.43 -1.57 2.32
N PHE A 43 -9.23 -2.16 1.43
CA PHE A 43 -8.78 -3.24 0.55
C PHE A 43 -7.64 -2.79 -0.36
N PHE A 44 -7.73 -1.60 -0.96
CA PHE A 44 -6.65 -1.05 -1.77
C PHE A 44 -5.39 -0.80 -0.95
N PHE A 45 -5.50 -0.32 0.30
CA PHE A 45 -4.34 -0.23 1.18
C PHE A 45 -3.72 -1.60 1.47
N ALA A 46 -4.53 -2.63 1.73
CA ALA A 46 -4.02 -3.99 1.92
C ALA A 46 -3.25 -4.46 0.67
N LEU A 47 -3.83 -4.27 -0.52
CA LEU A 47 -3.16 -4.61 -1.79
C LEU A 47 -1.85 -3.83 -1.98
N SER A 48 -1.79 -2.57 -1.55
CA SER A 48 -0.58 -1.76 -1.66
C SER A 48 0.58 -2.31 -0.84
N PHE A 49 0.31 -3.05 0.24
CA PHE A 49 1.33 -3.75 1.03
C PHE A 49 1.61 -5.17 0.53
N LEU A 50 0.70 -5.79 -0.22
CA LEU A 50 0.87 -7.17 -0.67
C LEU A 50 1.57 -7.27 -2.05
N ILE A 51 1.20 -6.41 -2.99
CA ILE A 51 1.65 -6.50 -4.38
C ILE A 51 3.16 -6.19 -4.54
N PRO A 52 3.73 -5.16 -3.87
CA PRO A 52 5.17 -4.88 -3.96
C PRO A 52 6.07 -6.06 -3.53
N PRO A 53 5.92 -6.66 -2.34
CA PRO A 53 6.78 -7.79 -1.96
C PRO A 53 6.54 -9.02 -2.85
N LEU A 54 5.31 -9.26 -3.34
CA LEU A 54 5.05 -10.33 -4.31
C LEU A 54 5.80 -10.10 -5.63
N THR A 55 5.78 -8.86 -6.13
CA THR A 55 6.49 -8.49 -7.36
C THR A 55 8.00 -8.68 -7.18
N PHE A 56 8.53 -8.31 -6.02
CA PHE A 56 9.93 -8.55 -5.68
C PHE A 56 10.27 -10.04 -5.62
N VAL A 57 9.41 -10.88 -5.01
CA VAL A 57 9.62 -12.35 -4.95
C VAL A 57 9.61 -12.98 -6.35
N ILE A 58 8.77 -12.51 -7.27
CA ILE A 58 8.62 -13.09 -8.62
C ILE A 58 9.73 -12.64 -9.58
N PHE A 59 10.07 -11.35 -9.57
CA PHE A 59 10.98 -10.74 -10.55
C PHE A 59 12.37 -10.41 -9.98
N GLY A 60 12.57 -10.59 -8.68
CA GLY A 60 13.82 -10.32 -7.98
C GLY A 60 14.20 -8.82 -7.95
N GLU A 61 15.48 -8.57 -7.75
CA GLU A 61 16.05 -7.22 -7.62
C GLU A 61 15.94 -6.35 -8.88
N SER A 62 15.71 -6.97 -10.04
CA SER A 62 15.66 -6.28 -11.34
C SER A 62 14.58 -5.19 -11.43
N VAL A 63 13.54 -5.27 -10.59
CA VAL A 63 12.40 -4.35 -10.56
C VAL A 63 12.28 -3.57 -9.25
N ILE A 64 13.33 -3.49 -8.45
CA ILE A 64 13.28 -2.88 -7.10
C ILE A 64 12.77 -1.44 -7.11
N TRP A 65 13.07 -0.70 -8.18
CA TRP A 65 12.65 0.69 -8.40
C TRP A 65 11.17 0.82 -8.77
N VAL A 66 10.56 -0.25 -9.29
CA VAL A 66 9.14 -0.28 -9.68
C VAL A 66 8.23 -0.53 -8.46
N LEU A 67 8.76 -1.17 -7.42
CA LEU A 67 7.97 -1.53 -6.22
C LEU A 67 7.34 -0.31 -5.53
N PRO A 68 8.07 0.78 -5.24
CA PRO A 68 7.48 1.96 -4.61
C PRO A 68 6.46 2.64 -5.52
N VAL A 69 6.65 2.57 -6.84
CA VAL A 69 5.72 3.14 -7.82
C VAL A 69 4.40 2.36 -7.78
N ILE A 70 4.45 1.03 -7.85
CA ILE A 70 3.26 0.18 -7.76
C ILE A 70 2.53 0.40 -6.42
N GLN A 71 3.27 0.39 -5.31
CA GLN A 71 2.73 0.65 -3.98
C GLN A 71 2.00 2.00 -3.91
N THR A 72 2.64 3.05 -4.43
CA THR A 72 2.09 4.41 -4.42
C THR A 72 0.86 4.51 -5.29
N LEU A 73 0.85 3.93 -6.50
CA LEU A 73 -0.30 3.97 -7.40
C LEU A 73 -1.52 3.28 -6.79
N ILE A 74 -1.34 2.11 -6.19
CA ILE A 74 -2.42 1.39 -5.52
C ILE A 74 -2.90 2.18 -4.28
N GLY A 75 -1.97 2.68 -3.47
CA GLY A 75 -2.30 3.49 -2.30
C GLY A 75 -3.07 4.76 -2.66
N LEU A 76 -2.72 5.42 -3.77
CA LEU A 76 -3.39 6.61 -4.27
C LEU A 76 -4.85 6.33 -4.64
N ILE A 77 -5.15 5.15 -5.20
CA ILE A 77 -6.54 4.72 -5.44
C ILE A 77 -7.30 4.61 -4.10
N GLY A 78 -6.69 4.01 -3.08
CA GLY A 78 -7.27 3.94 -1.73
C GLY A 78 -7.57 5.31 -1.15
N ILE A 79 -6.62 6.25 -1.27
CA ILE A 79 -6.79 7.64 -0.81
C ILE A 79 -7.91 8.34 -1.59
N ALA A 80 -7.93 8.25 -2.92
CA ALA A 80 -8.93 8.89 -3.75
C ALA A 80 -10.34 8.39 -3.42
N LEU A 81 -10.50 7.08 -3.19
CA LEU A 81 -11.76 6.48 -2.77
C LEU A 81 -12.17 6.96 -1.37
N LEU A 82 -11.21 7.05 -0.43
CA LEU A 82 -11.48 7.57 0.91
C LEU A 82 -11.92 9.03 0.86
N MET A 83 -11.23 9.88 0.10
CA MET A 83 -11.59 11.29 -0.11
C MET A 83 -13.00 11.44 -0.70
N LYS A 84 -13.37 10.54 -1.63
CA LYS A 84 -14.72 10.50 -2.19
C LYS A 84 -15.76 10.15 -1.13
N ILE A 85 -15.52 9.13 -0.31
CA ILE A 85 -16.46 8.69 0.74
C ILE A 85 -16.63 9.77 1.81
N LEU A 86 -15.55 10.48 2.16
CA LEU A 86 -15.56 11.55 3.15
C LEU A 86 -16.07 12.91 2.61
N GLY A 87 -16.46 13.00 1.34
CA GLY A 87 -16.97 14.24 0.75
C GLY A 87 -15.91 15.35 0.56
N VAL A 88 -14.62 15.02 0.58
CA VAL A 88 -13.53 16.00 0.48
C VAL A 88 -13.57 16.75 -0.86
N PHE A 89 -13.97 16.08 -1.95
CA PHE A 89 -14.12 16.72 -3.26
C PHE A 89 -15.22 17.79 -3.29
N GLU A 90 -16.29 17.61 -2.51
CA GLU A 90 -17.41 18.55 -2.42
C GLU A 90 -17.00 19.78 -1.61
N LEU A 91 -16.23 19.59 -0.54
CA LEU A 91 -15.63 20.67 0.25
C LEU A 91 -14.67 21.54 -0.58
N ILE A 92 -13.81 20.92 -1.39
CA ILE A 92 -12.85 21.64 -2.23
C ILE A 92 -13.58 22.44 -3.32
N SER A 93 -14.58 21.84 -3.97
CA SER A 93 -15.31 22.47 -5.08
C SER A 93 -16.29 23.57 -4.66
N SER A 94 -16.75 23.56 -3.40
CA SER A 94 -17.65 24.58 -2.84
C SER A 94 -16.93 25.79 -2.23
N THR A 95 -15.59 25.81 -2.20
CA THR A 95 -14.84 26.94 -1.66
C THR A 95 -14.97 28.15 -2.59
N PRO A 96 -15.54 29.29 -2.14
CA PRO A 96 -15.67 30.48 -2.98
C PRO A 96 -14.28 30.97 -3.38
N LYS A 97 -14.07 31.15 -4.70
CA LYS A 97 -12.85 31.77 -5.24
C LYS A 97 -12.75 33.19 -4.67
N LYS A 98 -11.72 33.43 -3.85
CA LYS A 98 -11.31 34.78 -3.47
C LYS A 98 -10.68 35.49 -4.66
#